data_AF-A0A837KLH8-F1
#
_entry.id   AF-A0A837KLH8-F1
#
_cell.length_a   1.000
_cell.length_b   1.000
_cell.length_c   1.000
_cell.angle_alpha   90.00
_cell.angle_beta   90.00
_cell.angle_gamma   90.00
#
_symmetry.space_group_name_H-M   'P 1'
#
loop_
_entity.id
_entity.type
_entity.pdbx_description
1 polymer ?
#
loop_
_entity_poly.entity_id
_entity_poly.type
_entity_poly.pdbx_seq_one_letter_code
_entity_poly.pdbx_strand_id
1 'polypeptide(L)'
;MVEELIKYYKDNVSAYALVFRHFKITYTFSAIMLILLILTGYLAIITVPLVFISIWIFSSIVVLFLATLAVTIITVSILDLKAKDVVRRRYSIRPKKGMWRTEEFNRIQDQIFVDYLKEKGLYTSDKLELLIKYIDKDIERSKLPPLVAPGIFIALFVPIWSQYVILLFKKIASNNAEETLLLIVFLALGILFIAICVGFFKRISNFILDNLIVNVNIKKRLLEKLEDSLIKFRDESDKV
;
A
#
# COMPACT_ATOMS: atom_id res chain seq x y z
N MET A 1 21.30 11.13 17.35
CA MET A 1 20.09 10.85 18.15
C MET A 1 18.84 10.58 17.30
N VAL A 2 18.23 11.58 16.64
CA VAL A 2 17.00 11.35 15.84
C VAL A 2 17.26 10.43 14.64
N GLU A 3 18.37 10.63 13.93
CA GLU A 3 18.77 9.76 12.81
C GLU A 3 19.08 8.34 13.26
N GLU A 4 19.67 8.17 14.45
CA GLU A 4 19.95 6.85 15.04
C GLU A 4 18.65 6.15 15.44
N LEU A 5 17.68 6.88 15.99
CA LEU A 5 16.35 6.37 16.29
C LEU A 5 15.62 5.92 15.00
N ILE A 6 15.67 6.74 13.95
CA ILE A 6 15.09 6.41 12.63
C ILE A 6 15.77 5.16 12.05
N LYS A 7 17.10 5.08 12.10
CA LYS A 7 17.88 3.93 11.63
C LYS A 7 17.55 2.68 12.42
N TYR A 8 17.52 2.77 13.75
CA TYR A 8 17.17 1.65 14.62
C TYR A 8 15.76 1.14 14.33
N TYR A 9 14.78 2.05 14.21
CA TYR A 9 13.41 1.69 13.90
C TYR A 9 13.33 0.96 12.55
N LYS A 10 14.01 1.49 11.52
CA LYS A 10 14.06 0.87 10.19
C LYS A 10 14.67 -0.52 10.24
N ASP A 11 15.79 -0.69 10.92
CA ASP A 11 16.62 -1.90 10.84
C ASP A 11 16.20 -3.01 11.81
N ASN A 12 15.51 -2.67 12.91
CA ASN A 12 15.18 -3.60 13.98
C ASN A 12 13.69 -3.67 14.35
N VAL A 13 12.91 -2.61 14.15
CA VAL A 13 11.50 -2.55 14.60
C VAL A 13 10.52 -2.67 13.44
N SER A 14 10.90 -2.28 12.23
CA SER A 14 10.00 -2.28 11.09
C SER A 14 9.48 -3.69 10.76
N ALA A 15 8.26 -3.77 10.22
CA ALA A 15 7.70 -5.03 9.72
C ALA A 15 8.62 -5.69 8.67
N TYR A 16 9.33 -4.86 7.89
CA TYR A 16 10.36 -5.33 6.96
C TYR A 16 11.50 -6.02 7.70
N ALA A 17 12.08 -5.38 8.71
CA ALA A 17 13.17 -5.95 9.51
C ALA A 17 12.77 -7.24 10.22
N LEU A 18 11.60 -7.25 10.86
CA LEU A 18 11.14 -8.36 11.70
C LEU A 18 10.70 -9.59 10.89
N VAL A 19 10.13 -9.38 9.70
CA VAL A 19 9.50 -10.46 8.91
C VAL A 19 10.12 -10.57 7.52
N PHE A 20 9.97 -9.56 6.67
CA PHE A 20 10.30 -9.64 5.24
C PHE A 20 11.79 -9.76 4.93
N ARG A 21 12.68 -9.34 5.85
CA ARG A 21 14.15 -9.47 5.73
C ARG A 21 14.60 -10.91 5.49
N HIS A 22 13.79 -11.88 5.92
CA HIS A 22 14.09 -13.31 5.84
C HIS A 22 13.73 -13.95 4.49
N PHE A 23 13.00 -13.25 3.62
CA PHE A 23 12.59 -13.76 2.30
C PHE A 23 12.54 -12.66 1.24
N LYS A 24 13.63 -11.87 1.17
CA LYS A 24 13.77 -10.70 0.29
C LYS A 24 13.34 -10.96 -1.15
N ILE A 25 13.74 -12.09 -1.74
CA ILE A 25 13.42 -12.44 -3.14
C ILE A 25 11.91 -12.52 -3.36
N THR A 26 11.19 -13.25 -2.51
CA THR A 26 9.73 -13.39 -2.62
C THR A 26 9.04 -12.05 -2.40
N TYR A 27 9.53 -11.25 -1.45
CA TYR A 27 9.02 -9.91 -1.21
C TYR A 27 9.20 -8.98 -2.43
N THR A 28 10.41 -8.91 -3.00
CA THR A 28 10.71 -8.11 -4.19
C THR A 28 9.92 -8.60 -5.41
N PHE A 29 9.79 -9.91 -5.59
CA PHE A 29 9.00 -10.48 -6.68
C PHE A 29 7.51 -10.13 -6.56
N SER A 30 6.92 -10.28 -5.36
CA SER A 30 5.54 -9.82 -5.10
C SER A 30 5.39 -8.31 -5.34
N ALA A 31 6.44 -7.53 -5.07
CA ALA A 31 6.43 -6.09 -5.33
C ALA A 31 6.35 -5.77 -6.82
N ILE A 32 7.21 -6.40 -7.60
CA ILE A 32 7.26 -6.22 -9.05
C ILE A 32 5.93 -6.67 -9.67
N MET A 33 5.37 -7.80 -9.23
CA MET A 33 4.08 -8.28 -9.72
C MET A 33 2.94 -7.31 -9.42
N LEU A 34 2.94 -6.70 -8.23
CA LEU A 34 1.93 -5.71 -7.88
C LEU A 34 2.05 -4.44 -8.74
N ILE A 35 3.27 -3.96 -9.02
CA ILE A 35 3.50 -2.84 -9.92
C ILE A 35 3.05 -3.18 -11.34
N LEU A 36 3.40 -4.38 -11.82
CA LEU A 36 3.00 -4.87 -13.14
C LEU A 36 1.48 -5.00 -13.27
N LEU A 37 0.79 -5.42 -12.22
CA LEU A 37 -0.68 -5.46 -12.17
C LEU A 37 -1.29 -4.07 -12.33
N ILE A 38 -0.76 -3.06 -11.64
CA ILE A 38 -1.22 -1.67 -11.78
C ILE A 38 -1.00 -1.18 -13.21
N LEU A 39 0.19 -1.43 -13.76
CA LEU A 39 0.55 -1.00 -15.12
C LEU A 39 -0.35 -1.66 -16.17
N THR A 40 -0.55 -2.98 -16.09
CA THR A 40 -1.41 -3.73 -17.01
C THR A 40 -2.89 -3.37 -16.85
N GLY A 41 -3.34 -3.07 -15.63
CA GLY A 41 -4.70 -2.57 -15.39
C GLY A 41 -4.94 -1.19 -16.02
N TYR A 42 -3.98 -0.27 -15.90
CA TYR A 42 -4.06 1.04 -16.55
C TYR A 42 -4.04 0.92 -18.08
N LEU A 43 -3.17 0.05 -18.62
CA LEU A 43 -3.10 -0.25 -20.04
C LEU A 43 -4.45 -0.79 -20.55
N ALA A 44 -5.07 -1.73 -19.83
CA ALA A 44 -6.36 -2.30 -20.19
C ALA A 44 -7.45 -1.22 -20.30
N ILE A 45 -7.48 -0.25 -19.38
CA ILE A 45 -8.45 0.86 -19.42
C ILE A 45 -8.19 1.79 -20.63
N ILE A 46 -6.94 2.15 -20.91
CA ILE A 46 -6.61 3.03 -22.03
C ILE A 46 -6.94 2.39 -23.37
N THR A 47 -6.78 1.09 -23.49
CA THR A 47 -6.96 0.37 -24.77
C THR A 47 -8.41 0.06 -25.13
N VAL A 48 -9.37 0.44 -24.28
CA VAL A 48 -10.80 0.26 -24.53
C VAL A 48 -11.29 0.82 -25.87
N PRO A 49 -10.86 2.01 -26.34
CA PRO A 49 -11.28 2.53 -27.65
C PRO A 49 -10.75 1.69 -28.81
N LEU A 50 -9.66 0.95 -28.59
CA LEU A 50 -9.07 0.08 -29.61
C LEU A 50 -9.94 -1.14 -29.91
N VAL A 51 -10.93 -1.48 -29.06
CA VAL A 51 -11.96 -2.51 -29.35
C VAL A 51 -12.59 -2.26 -30.72
N PHE A 52 -12.86 -0.99 -31.04
CA PHE A 52 -13.51 -0.60 -32.29
C PHE A 52 -12.58 -0.59 -33.51
N ILE A 53 -11.26 -0.75 -33.31
CA ILE A 53 -10.26 -0.75 -34.38
C ILE A 53 -9.71 -2.16 -34.60
N SER A 54 -9.39 -2.86 -33.51
CA SER A 54 -8.88 -4.23 -33.55
C SER A 54 -9.18 -4.97 -32.25
N ILE A 55 -10.17 -5.87 -32.31
CA ILE A 55 -10.54 -6.75 -31.21
C ILE A 55 -9.38 -7.65 -30.76
N TRP A 56 -8.44 -7.98 -31.64
CA TRP A 56 -7.29 -8.83 -31.35
C TRP A 56 -6.28 -8.18 -30.40
N ILE A 57 -5.96 -6.91 -30.64
CA ILE A 57 -5.03 -6.15 -29.79
C ILE A 57 -5.65 -5.99 -28.40
N PHE A 58 -6.93 -5.65 -28.34
CA PHE A 58 -7.66 -5.51 -27.09
C PHE A 58 -7.73 -6.83 -26.30
N SER A 59 -8.15 -7.93 -26.94
CA SER A 59 -8.23 -9.24 -26.29
C SER A 59 -6.88 -9.69 -25.73
N SER A 60 -5.79 -9.42 -26.44
CA SER A 60 -4.43 -9.76 -25.99
C SER A 60 -4.06 -9.03 -24.70
N ILE A 61 -4.42 -7.75 -24.58
CA ILE A 61 -4.15 -6.92 -23.39
C ILE A 61 -5.01 -7.37 -22.20
N VAL A 62 -6.28 -7.71 -22.44
CA VAL A 62 -7.17 -8.24 -21.39
C VAL A 62 -6.67 -9.58 -20.87
N VAL A 63 -6.24 -10.50 -21.76
CA VAL A 63 -5.65 -11.78 -21.36
C VAL A 63 -4.37 -11.57 -20.55
N LEU A 64 -3.52 -10.63 -20.96
CA LEU A 64 -2.32 -10.25 -20.20
C LEU A 64 -2.68 -9.76 -18.79
N PHE A 65 -3.68 -8.88 -18.67
CA PHE A 65 -4.15 -8.37 -17.38
C PHE A 65 -4.72 -9.48 -16.47
N LEU A 66 -5.52 -10.40 -17.02
CA LEU A 66 -6.05 -11.52 -16.24
C LEU A 66 -4.95 -12.48 -15.78
N ALA A 67 -3.96 -12.73 -16.63
CA ALA A 67 -2.80 -13.54 -16.29
C ALA A 67 -1.96 -12.88 -15.17
N THR A 68 -1.68 -11.58 -15.26
CA THR A 68 -0.94 -10.86 -14.21
C THR A 68 -1.73 -10.80 -12.90
N LEU A 69 -3.06 -10.65 -12.96
CA LEU A 69 -3.93 -10.70 -11.80
C LEU A 69 -3.84 -12.06 -11.08
N ALA A 70 -3.98 -13.16 -11.80
CA ALA A 70 -3.90 -14.51 -11.24
C ALA A 70 -2.53 -14.77 -10.59
N VAL A 71 -1.45 -14.42 -11.28
CA VAL A 71 -0.07 -14.54 -10.74
C VAL A 71 0.13 -13.67 -9.50
N THR A 72 -0.42 -12.45 -9.49
CA THR A 72 -0.31 -11.55 -8.32
C THR A 72 -1.03 -12.12 -7.11
N ILE A 73 -2.23 -12.69 -7.28
CA ILE A 73 -2.97 -13.35 -6.19
C ILE A 73 -2.13 -14.49 -5.60
N ILE A 74 -1.59 -15.37 -6.45
CA ILE A 74 -0.76 -16.51 -6.02
C ILE A 74 0.47 -16.01 -5.24
N THR A 75 1.19 -15.02 -5.76
CA THR A 75 2.41 -14.52 -5.12
C THR A 75 2.13 -13.85 -3.77
N VAL A 76 1.05 -13.09 -3.65
CA VAL A 76 0.61 -12.48 -2.38
C VAL A 76 0.23 -13.57 -1.36
N SER A 77 -0.45 -14.62 -1.79
CA SER A 77 -0.77 -15.77 -0.92
C SER A 77 0.49 -16.48 -0.42
N ILE A 78 1.48 -16.72 -1.29
CA ILE A 78 2.77 -17.30 -0.90
C ILE A 78 3.51 -16.37 0.08
N LEU A 79 3.47 -15.05 -0.15
CA LEU A 79 4.07 -14.06 0.73
C LEU A 79 3.47 -14.11 2.14
N ASP A 80 2.15 -14.20 2.25
CA ASP A 80 1.45 -14.31 3.54
C ASP A 80 1.78 -15.63 4.26
N LEU A 81 1.85 -16.76 3.53
CA LEU A 81 2.26 -18.04 4.12
C LEU A 81 3.69 -17.99 4.67
N LYS A 82 4.63 -17.40 3.92
CA LYS A 82 6.02 -17.23 4.39
C LYS A 82 6.11 -16.29 5.58
N ALA A 83 5.35 -15.20 5.57
CA ALA A 83 5.28 -14.27 6.68
C ALA A 83 4.76 -14.96 7.96
N LYS A 84 3.70 -15.75 7.85
CA LYS A 84 3.17 -16.57 8.96
C LYS A 84 4.21 -17.54 9.51
N ASP A 85 4.97 -18.20 8.64
CA ASP A 85 6.00 -19.15 9.08
C ASP A 85 7.14 -18.44 9.84
N VAL A 86 7.59 -17.28 9.37
CA VAL A 86 8.59 -16.47 10.09
C VAL A 86 8.06 -16.03 11.45
N VAL A 87 6.82 -15.53 11.50
CA VAL A 87 6.19 -15.07 12.74
C VAL A 87 6.05 -16.22 13.75
N ARG A 88 5.64 -17.39 13.27
CA ARG A 88 5.51 -18.61 14.08
C ARG A 88 6.86 -19.09 14.62
N ARG A 89 7.92 -19.09 13.80
CA ARG A 89 9.23 -19.60 14.21
C ARG A 89 10.00 -18.65 15.13
N ARG A 90 9.93 -17.34 14.89
CA ARG A 90 10.73 -16.35 15.64
C ARG A 90 10.03 -15.80 16.88
N TYR A 91 8.71 -15.64 16.82
CA TYR A 91 7.95 -15.00 17.88
C TYR A 91 6.95 -15.96 18.56
N SER A 92 6.92 -17.23 18.16
CA SER A 92 6.01 -18.26 18.67
C SER A 92 4.52 -17.90 18.56
N ILE A 93 4.17 -16.89 17.77
CA ILE A 93 2.80 -16.46 17.51
C ILE A 93 2.17 -17.43 16.51
N ARG A 94 0.99 -17.96 16.85
CA ARG A 94 0.19 -18.78 15.93
C ARG A 94 -0.93 -17.92 15.36
N PRO A 95 -0.73 -17.25 14.21
CA PRO A 95 -1.79 -16.45 13.62
C PRO A 95 -2.99 -17.32 13.30
N LYS A 96 -4.17 -16.93 13.79
CA LYS A 96 -5.46 -17.55 13.42
C LYS A 96 -5.73 -17.36 11.92
N LYS A 97 -6.76 -18.03 11.37
CA LYS A 97 -7.17 -17.85 9.96
C LYS A 97 -7.25 -16.35 9.62
N GLY A 98 -6.61 -15.94 8.53
CA GLY A 98 -6.53 -14.52 8.15
C GLY A 98 -5.10 -14.11 7.79
N MET A 99 -4.74 -12.86 8.10
CA MET A 99 -3.43 -12.27 7.77
C MET A 99 -2.36 -12.64 8.81
N TRP A 100 -1.09 -12.60 8.40
CA TRP A 100 0.04 -12.83 9.30
C TRP A 100 0.18 -11.80 10.43
N ARG A 101 -0.26 -10.55 10.22
CA ARG A 101 -0.13 -9.46 11.18
C ARG A 101 -1.25 -9.52 12.22
N THR A 102 -0.92 -9.95 13.43
CA THR A 102 -1.83 -10.04 14.58
C THR A 102 -1.61 -8.90 15.56
N GLU A 103 -2.56 -8.70 16.47
CA GLU A 103 -2.37 -7.77 17.60
C GLU A 103 -1.19 -8.19 18.49
N GLU A 104 -1.00 -9.49 18.71
CA GLU A 104 0.16 -10.03 19.44
C GLU A 104 1.48 -9.63 18.78
N PHE A 105 1.56 -9.69 17.45
CA PHE A 105 2.75 -9.23 16.71
C PHE A 105 2.98 -7.73 16.91
N ASN A 106 1.92 -6.91 16.85
CA ASN A 106 2.03 -5.48 17.10
C ASN A 106 2.50 -5.19 18.53
N ARG A 107 2.08 -5.98 19.53
CA ARG A 107 2.56 -5.84 20.92
C ARG A 107 4.05 -6.13 21.06
N ILE A 108 4.55 -7.19 20.42
CA ILE A 108 6.00 -7.49 20.41
C ILE A 108 6.77 -6.36 19.73
N GLN A 109 6.26 -5.88 18.61
CA GLN A 109 6.88 -4.76 17.88
C GLN A 109 6.95 -3.49 18.76
N ASP A 110 5.87 -3.16 19.46
CA ASP A 110 5.82 -2.04 20.41
C ASP A 110 6.80 -2.24 21.56
N GLN A 111 6.90 -3.46 22.10
CA GLN A 111 7.79 -3.78 23.20
C GLN A 111 9.26 -3.57 22.81
N ILE A 112 9.70 -4.11 21.65
CA ILE A 112 11.07 -3.91 21.14
C ILE A 112 11.39 -2.41 20.98
N PHE A 113 10.40 -1.61 20.58
CA PHE A 113 10.57 -0.17 20.43
C PHE A 113 10.69 0.55 21.77
N VAL A 114 9.80 0.26 22.72
CA VAL A 114 9.81 0.85 24.06
C VAL A 114 11.07 0.46 24.83
N ASP A 115 11.51 -0.79 24.74
CA ASP A 115 12.73 -1.28 25.39
C ASP A 115 13.96 -0.50 24.90
N TYR A 116 14.04 -0.21 23.61
CA TYR A 116 15.10 0.65 23.06
C TYR A 116 15.02 2.09 23.58
N LEU A 117 13.82 2.67 23.67
CA LEU A 117 13.65 4.01 24.22
C LEU A 117 14.08 4.08 25.69
N LYS A 118 13.79 3.04 26.48
CA LYS A 118 14.22 2.92 27.88
C LYS A 118 15.73 2.77 27.98
N GLU A 119 16.33 1.88 27.19
CA GLU A 119 17.79 1.65 27.16
C GLU A 119 18.57 2.93 26.82
N LYS A 120 18.05 3.73 25.89
CA LYS A 120 18.66 5.02 25.51
C LYS A 120 18.27 6.18 26.43
N GLY A 121 17.49 5.95 27.48
CA GLY A 121 17.01 6.99 28.39
C GLY A 121 16.15 8.05 27.70
N LEU A 122 15.46 7.69 26.61
CA LEU A 122 14.58 8.54 25.81
C LEU A 122 13.10 8.39 26.21
N TYR A 123 12.77 7.40 27.05
CA TYR A 123 11.42 7.13 27.53
C TYR A 123 11.02 8.06 28.71
N THR A 124 10.97 9.36 28.44
CA THR A 124 10.44 10.38 29.37
C THR A 124 9.53 11.34 28.61
N SER A 125 8.48 11.89 29.26
CA SER A 125 7.49 12.76 28.59
C SER A 125 8.15 13.88 27.76
N ASP A 126 9.07 14.64 28.38
CA ASP A 126 9.74 15.76 27.72
C ASP A 126 10.57 15.34 26.49
N LYS A 127 11.25 14.19 26.57
CA LYS A 127 12.09 13.68 25.48
C LYS A 127 11.24 13.11 24.35
N LEU A 128 10.15 12.43 24.68
CA LEU A 128 9.20 11.91 23.70
C LEU A 128 8.54 13.06 22.94
N GLU A 129 8.04 14.10 23.63
CA GLU A 129 7.47 15.29 23.00
C GLU A 129 8.47 16.00 22.08
N LEU A 130 9.71 16.13 22.54
CA LEU A 130 10.78 16.74 21.76
C LEU A 130 11.08 15.90 20.50
N LEU A 131 11.16 14.58 20.61
CA LEU A 131 11.34 13.68 19.47
C LEU A 131 10.18 13.75 18.47
N ILE A 132 8.93 13.76 18.94
CA ILE A 132 7.72 13.92 18.12
C ILE A 132 7.81 15.22 17.32
N LYS A 133 8.08 16.34 18.00
CA LYS A 133 8.20 17.67 17.36
C LYS A 133 9.30 17.72 16.30
N TYR A 134 10.45 17.11 16.56
CA TYR A 134 11.55 17.07 15.59
C TYR A 134 11.21 16.21 14.36
N ILE A 135 10.63 15.03 14.57
CA ILE A 135 10.27 14.11 13.48
C ILE A 135 9.14 14.71 12.64
N ASP A 136 8.13 15.31 13.27
CA ASP A 136 7.02 15.94 12.56
C ASP A 136 7.52 17.08 11.66
N LYS A 137 8.35 17.99 12.20
CA LYS A 137 8.97 19.08 11.44
C LYS A 137 9.84 18.58 10.28
N ASP A 138 10.52 17.46 10.46
CA ASP A 138 11.35 16.84 9.43
C ASP A 138 10.51 16.16 8.34
N ILE A 139 9.38 15.55 8.71
CA ILE A 139 8.37 15.05 7.76
C ILE A 139 7.80 16.21 6.93
N GLU A 140 7.43 17.32 7.56
CA GLU A 140 6.90 18.49 6.86
C GLU A 140 7.87 19.06 5.84
N ARG A 141 9.15 19.18 6.20
CA ARG A 141 10.22 19.61 5.28
C ARG A 141 10.47 18.64 4.14
N SER A 142 10.21 17.36 4.37
CA SER A 142 10.39 16.29 3.38
C SER A 142 9.18 16.10 2.46
N LYS A 143 8.06 16.80 2.70
CA LYS A 143 6.87 16.73 1.81
C LYS A 143 7.28 17.32 0.46
N LEU A 144 7.07 16.54 -0.61
CA LEU A 144 7.18 17.07 -1.97
C LEU A 144 6.15 18.20 -2.12
N PRO A 145 6.49 19.33 -2.77
CA PRO A 145 5.51 20.32 -3.14
C PRO A 145 4.39 19.61 -3.93
N PRO A 146 3.12 19.99 -3.75
CA PRO A 146 2.02 19.35 -4.46
C PRO A 146 2.25 19.50 -5.96
N LEU A 147 2.74 18.42 -6.60
CA LEU A 147 3.14 18.41 -8.01
C LEU A 147 1.96 18.72 -8.94
N VAL A 148 0.73 18.39 -8.51
CA VAL A 148 -0.52 18.83 -9.11
C VAL A 148 -1.53 18.97 -7.98
N ALA A 149 -2.19 20.13 -7.86
CA ALA A 149 -3.33 20.25 -6.96
C ALA A 149 -4.38 19.22 -7.40
N PRO A 150 -4.82 18.28 -6.54
CA PRO A 150 -5.78 17.24 -6.92
C PRO A 150 -7.05 17.82 -7.57
N GLY A 151 -7.45 19.03 -7.16
CA GLY A 151 -8.55 19.77 -7.78
C GLY A 151 -8.33 20.11 -9.25
N ILE A 152 -7.11 20.52 -9.65
CA ILE A 152 -6.78 20.80 -11.07
C ILE A 152 -6.80 19.51 -11.88
N PHE A 153 -6.22 18.43 -11.34
CA PHE A 153 -6.27 17.13 -12.00
C PHE A 153 -7.71 16.67 -12.23
N ILE A 154 -8.56 16.73 -11.20
CA ILE A 154 -9.98 16.35 -11.30
C ILE A 154 -10.72 17.27 -12.29
N ALA A 155 -10.50 18.58 -12.22
CA ALA A 155 -11.16 19.55 -13.10
C ALA A 155 -10.83 19.35 -14.58
N LEU A 156 -9.62 18.90 -14.90
CA LEU A 156 -9.21 18.57 -16.27
C LEU A 156 -9.65 17.15 -16.67
N PHE A 157 -9.59 16.19 -15.75
CA PHE A 157 -9.86 14.79 -16.06
C PHE A 157 -11.35 14.50 -16.22
N VAL A 158 -12.22 15.11 -15.42
CA VAL A 158 -13.68 14.86 -15.44
C VAL A 158 -14.30 15.21 -16.81
N PRO A 159 -14.04 16.39 -17.42
CA PRO A 159 -14.56 16.70 -18.75
C PRO A 159 -14.07 15.74 -19.83
N ILE A 160 -12.78 15.37 -19.80
CA ILE A 160 -12.18 14.42 -20.74
C ILE A 160 -12.85 13.05 -20.61
N TRP A 161 -13.04 12.57 -19.37
CA TRP A 161 -13.73 11.32 -19.08
C TRP A 161 -15.20 11.34 -19.51
N SER A 162 -15.90 12.44 -19.26
CA SER A 162 -17.29 12.62 -19.68
C SER A 162 -17.45 12.55 -21.20
N GLN A 163 -16.61 13.28 -21.94
CA GLN A 163 -16.60 13.24 -23.41
C GLN A 163 -16.23 11.85 -23.94
N TYR A 164 -15.28 11.19 -23.29
CA TYR A 164 -14.87 9.84 -23.61
C TYR A 164 -16.03 8.84 -23.48
N VAL A 165 -16.79 8.91 -22.39
CA VAL A 165 -17.99 8.08 -22.17
C VAL A 165 -19.06 8.37 -23.23
N ILE A 166 -19.30 9.64 -23.57
CA ILE A 166 -20.28 10.02 -24.59
C ILE A 166 -19.91 9.45 -25.97
N LEU A 167 -18.63 9.50 -26.36
CA LEU A 167 -18.15 8.94 -27.62
C LEU A 167 -18.33 7.42 -27.67
N LEU A 168 -18.05 6.72 -26.56
CA LEU A 168 -18.32 5.30 -26.41
C LEU A 168 -19.81 5.00 -26.66
N PHE A 169 -20.72 5.65 -25.94
CA PHE A 169 -22.16 5.37 -26.04
C PHE A 169 -22.76 5.73 -27.41
N LYS A 170 -22.35 6.84 -28.02
CA LYS A 170 -22.86 7.25 -29.34
C LYS A 170 -22.53 6.24 -30.45
N LYS A 171 -21.36 5.61 -30.39
CA LYS A 171 -20.92 4.63 -31.39
C LYS A 171 -21.64 3.28 -31.22
N ILE A 172 -22.12 2.97 -30.01
CA ILE A 172 -22.81 1.71 -29.69
C ILE A 172 -24.28 1.74 -30.10
N ALA A 173 -24.95 2.90 -29.98
CA ALA A 173 -26.31 3.09 -30.48
C ALA A 173 -26.46 2.82 -31.99
N SER A 174 -25.33 2.71 -32.71
CA SER A 174 -25.23 2.45 -34.14
C SER A 174 -24.95 0.97 -34.50
N ASN A 175 -24.65 0.08 -33.55
CA ASN A 175 -24.09 -1.26 -33.83
C ASN A 175 -24.83 -2.42 -33.14
N ASN A 176 -24.55 -3.64 -33.61
CA ASN A 176 -25.19 -4.92 -33.26
C ASN A 176 -25.19 -5.25 -31.75
N ALA A 177 -26.18 -6.05 -31.31
CA ALA A 177 -26.40 -6.44 -29.92
C ALA A 177 -25.19 -7.12 -29.24
N GLU A 178 -24.35 -7.83 -30.00
CA GLU A 178 -23.15 -8.53 -29.49
C GLU A 178 -22.08 -7.55 -28.99
N GLU A 179 -21.85 -6.43 -29.69
CA GLU A 179 -20.90 -5.41 -29.29
C GLU A 179 -21.35 -4.68 -28.01
N THR A 180 -22.66 -4.52 -27.87
CA THR A 180 -23.29 -3.92 -26.68
C THR A 180 -23.09 -4.81 -25.45
N LEU A 181 -23.27 -6.13 -25.59
CA LEU A 181 -23.07 -7.09 -24.50
C LEU A 181 -21.61 -7.15 -24.05
N LEU A 182 -20.66 -7.14 -24.98
CA LEU A 182 -19.22 -7.14 -24.70
C LEU A 182 -18.79 -5.89 -23.90
N LEU A 183 -19.34 -4.73 -24.24
CA LEU A 183 -19.10 -3.48 -23.52
C LEU A 183 -19.67 -3.49 -22.09
N ILE A 184 -20.88 -4.03 -21.89
CA ILE A 184 -21.48 -4.15 -20.56
C ILE A 184 -20.64 -5.04 -19.65
N VAL A 185 -20.20 -6.20 -20.15
CA VAL A 185 -19.28 -7.09 -19.41
C VAL A 185 -17.99 -6.37 -19.07
N PHE A 186 -17.46 -5.56 -20.00
CA PHE A 186 -16.25 -4.79 -19.75
C PHE A 186 -16.42 -3.67 -18.72
N LEU A 187 -17.52 -2.90 -18.76
CA LEU A 187 -17.83 -1.90 -17.73
C LEU A 187 -17.96 -2.55 -16.35
N ALA A 188 -18.59 -3.73 -16.28
CA ALA A 188 -18.66 -4.51 -15.05
C ALA A 188 -17.27 -4.95 -14.56
N LEU A 189 -16.39 -5.41 -15.45
CA LEU A 189 -14.99 -5.73 -15.12
C LEU A 189 -14.18 -4.50 -14.72
N GLY A 190 -14.42 -3.34 -15.34
CA GLY A 190 -13.81 -2.07 -14.97
C GLY A 190 -14.23 -1.60 -13.59
N ILE A 191 -15.52 -1.70 -13.26
CA ILE A 191 -16.04 -1.43 -11.92
C ILE A 191 -15.44 -2.40 -10.90
N LEU A 192 -15.35 -3.70 -11.24
CA LEU A 192 -14.69 -4.70 -10.40
C LEU A 192 -13.22 -4.36 -10.18
N PHE A 193 -12.50 -3.95 -11.22
CA PHE A 193 -11.10 -3.52 -11.14
C PHE A 193 -10.96 -2.28 -10.26
N ILE A 194 -11.82 -1.28 -10.40
CA ILE A 194 -11.84 -0.10 -9.53
C ILE A 194 -12.14 -0.51 -8.09
N ALA A 195 -13.11 -1.38 -7.85
CA ALA A 195 -13.44 -1.88 -6.51
C ALA A 195 -12.26 -2.65 -5.88
N ILE A 196 -11.56 -3.49 -6.66
CA ILE A 196 -10.33 -4.17 -6.24
C ILE A 196 -9.24 -3.13 -5.99
N CYS A 197 -9.05 -2.16 -6.87
CA CYS A 197 -8.07 -1.10 -6.70
C CYS A 197 -8.34 -0.28 -5.46
N VAL A 198 -9.59 0.06 -5.14
CA VAL A 198 -10.00 0.79 -3.94
C VAL A 198 -9.83 -0.07 -2.69
N GLY A 199 -10.27 -1.32 -2.72
CA GLY A 199 -10.12 -2.28 -1.62
C GLY A 199 -8.66 -2.63 -1.32
N PHE A 200 -7.84 -2.69 -2.36
CA PHE A 200 -6.39 -2.84 -2.26
C PHE A 200 -5.67 -1.49 -2.18
N PHE A 201 -6.30 -0.34 -2.37
CA PHE A 201 -5.63 0.97 -2.41
C PHE A 201 -4.92 1.23 -1.10
N LYS A 202 -5.56 0.90 0.02
CA LYS A 202 -4.94 1.00 1.34
C LYS A 202 -3.72 0.08 1.48
N ARG A 203 -3.73 -1.10 0.85
CA ARG A 203 -2.61 -2.06 0.83
C ARG A 203 -1.50 -1.66 -0.14
N ILE A 204 -1.85 -1.23 -1.35
CA ILE A 204 -0.96 -0.76 -2.41
C ILE A 204 -0.31 0.54 -1.99
N SER A 205 -1.07 1.48 -1.42
CA SER A 205 -0.53 2.71 -0.83
C SER A 205 0.45 2.36 0.28
N ASN A 206 0.08 1.52 1.26
CA ASN A 206 1.03 1.10 2.29
C ASN A 206 2.27 0.38 1.72
N PHE A 207 2.11 -0.38 0.64
CA PHE A 207 3.18 -1.15 0.00
C PHE A 207 4.11 -0.31 -0.88
N ILE A 208 3.56 0.63 -1.66
CA ILE A 208 4.27 1.64 -2.44
C ILE A 208 4.96 2.61 -1.49
N LEU A 209 4.29 3.04 -0.42
CA LEU A 209 4.88 3.88 0.62
C LEU A 209 6.04 3.17 1.34
N ASP A 210 5.94 1.86 1.57
CA ASP A 210 7.02 1.07 2.18
C ASP A 210 8.19 0.80 1.22
N ASN A 211 8.01 0.83 -0.11
CA ASN A 211 9.04 0.50 -1.10
C ASN A 211 9.61 1.68 -1.93
N LEU A 212 8.83 2.73 -2.21
CA LEU A 212 9.22 3.89 -3.04
C LEU A 212 9.52 5.14 -2.20
N ILE A 213 8.93 5.28 -1.00
CA ILE A 213 9.12 6.45 -0.10
C ILE A 213 9.62 5.96 1.27
N VAL A 214 10.71 5.19 1.24
CA VAL A 214 11.25 4.48 2.40
C VAL A 214 11.48 5.41 3.59
N ASN A 215 11.94 6.65 3.39
CA ASN A 215 12.29 7.52 4.54
C ASN A 215 11.11 8.29 5.14
N VAL A 216 10.21 8.87 4.33
CA VAL A 216 9.10 9.68 4.89
C VAL A 216 8.06 8.80 5.57
N ASN A 217 7.78 7.61 5.03
CA ASN A 217 6.80 6.71 5.65
C ASN A 217 7.33 6.05 6.92
N ILE A 218 8.61 5.71 6.97
CA ILE A 218 9.26 5.23 8.20
C ILE A 218 9.19 6.31 9.29
N LYS A 219 9.49 7.57 8.94
CA LYS A 219 9.36 8.69 9.89
C LYS A 219 7.92 8.84 10.40
N LYS A 220 6.92 8.73 9.53
CA LYS A 220 5.49 8.77 9.93
C LYS A 220 5.10 7.64 10.88
N ARG A 221 5.48 6.39 10.56
CA ARG A 221 5.19 5.24 11.45
C ARG A 221 5.96 5.30 12.76
N LEU A 222 7.16 5.88 12.75
CA LEU A 222 7.92 6.18 13.97
C LEU A 222 7.22 7.25 14.80
N LEU A 223 6.69 8.32 14.17
CA LEU A 223 5.91 9.37 14.83
C LEU A 223 4.69 8.78 15.54
N GLU A 224 3.87 7.99 14.83
CA GLU A 224 2.71 7.28 15.41
C GLU A 224 3.13 6.43 16.62
N LYS A 225 4.26 5.73 16.53
CA LYS A 225 4.76 4.89 17.64
C LYS A 225 5.27 5.69 18.83
N LEU A 226 5.82 6.88 18.60
CA LEU A 226 6.23 7.78 19.67
C LEU A 226 5.02 8.42 20.35
N GLU A 227 3.99 8.80 19.59
CA GLU A 227 2.72 9.29 20.12
C GLU A 227 2.02 8.22 20.96
N ASP A 228 1.91 6.99 20.44
CA ASP A 228 1.40 5.83 21.19
C ASP A 228 2.16 5.62 22.51
N SER A 229 3.49 5.79 22.49
CA SER A 229 4.35 5.61 23.65
C SER A 229 4.19 6.72 24.68
N LEU A 230 4.00 7.96 24.23
CA LEU A 230 3.73 9.12 25.09
C LEU A 230 2.39 8.99 25.80
N ILE A 231 1.35 8.55 25.08
CA ILE A 231 0.02 8.29 25.66
C ILE A 231 0.12 7.22 26.74
N LYS A 232 0.76 6.08 26.42
CA LYS A 232 0.96 4.99 27.41
C LYS A 232 1.74 5.45 28.64
N PHE A 233 2.80 6.26 28.46
CA PHE A 233 3.58 6.80 29.58
C PHE A 233 2.71 7.67 30.51
N ARG A 234 1.85 8.52 29.96
CA ARG A 234 0.94 9.38 30.73
C ARG A 234 -0.13 8.56 31.46
N ASP A 235 -0.73 7.58 30.79
CA ASP A 235 -1.70 6.66 31.40
C ASP A 235 -1.10 5.82 32.54
N GLU A 236 0.20 5.52 32.47
CA GLU A 236 0.95 4.83 33.52
C GLU A 236 1.31 5.76 34.68
N SER A 237 1.65 7.03 34.41
CA SER A 237 1.95 8.02 35.45
C SER A 237 0.71 8.46 36.24
N ASP A 238 -0.46 8.49 35.62
CA ASP A 238 -1.72 8.90 36.26
C ASP A 238 -2.30 7.81 37.19
N LYS A 239 -1.74 6.59 37.15
CA LYS A 239 -2.14 5.44 37.99
C LYS A 239 -1.25 5.23 39.23
N VAL A 240 -0.19 6.02 39.38
CA VAL A 240 0.77 5.97 40.50
C VAL A 240 0.55 7.16 41.41
#